data_AF-A0A317D7S4-F1
#
_entry.id   AF-A0A317D7S4-F1
#
_cell.length_a   1.000
_cell.length_b   1.000
_cell.length_c   1.000
_cell.angle_alpha   90.00
_cell.angle_beta   90.00
_cell.angle_gamma   90.00
#
_symmetry.space_group_name_H-M   'P 1'
#
loop_
_entity.id
_entity.type
_entity.pdbx_description
1 polymer ?
#
loop_
_entity_poly.entity_id
_entity_poly.type
_entity_poly.pdbx_seq_one_letter_code
_entity_poly.pdbx_strand_id
1 'polypeptide(L)'
;MNVLGNPAFSQLLDSAPTLGRERRQNLDWDVYGEALNDAGFSLTDVRTLSWARFSEVGVGALTEGTSLIAVFNNGIFESLGKRRLMSRSPKYRAIDFEQVAGYGDVDHVVEHHRIFKYCIEFQGAGSILLGRLEWHVQGKRFGDNRQEIMATARERDRVLSVINEISGN
;
A
#
# COMPACT_ATOMS: atom_id res chain seq x y z
N MET A 1 -13.79 13.92 -8.59
CA MET A 1 -14.42 12.58 -8.64
C MET A 1 -14.94 12.25 -7.24
N ASN A 2 -16.20 11.82 -7.07
CA ASN A 2 -16.71 11.44 -5.75
C ASN A 2 -16.36 9.99 -5.43
N VAL A 3 -15.30 9.78 -4.65
CA VAL A 3 -14.75 8.45 -4.33
C VAL A 3 -15.71 7.62 -3.50
N LEU A 4 -16.28 8.20 -2.44
CA LEU A 4 -17.21 7.49 -1.54
C LEU A 4 -18.59 7.25 -2.16
N GLY A 5 -18.89 7.93 -3.28
CA GLY A 5 -20.07 7.66 -4.10
C GLY A 5 -19.99 6.35 -4.89
N ASN A 6 -18.82 5.70 -4.97
CA ASN A 6 -18.66 4.39 -5.61
C ASN A 6 -18.87 3.25 -4.59
N PRO A 7 -19.93 2.43 -4.73
CA PRO A 7 -20.22 1.38 -3.75
C PRO A 7 -19.14 0.31 -3.62
N ALA A 8 -18.50 -0.09 -4.73
CA ALA A 8 -17.46 -1.11 -4.72
C ALA A 8 -16.21 -0.62 -3.98
N PHE A 9 -15.79 0.62 -4.24
CA PHE A 9 -14.68 1.24 -3.51
C PHE A 9 -14.99 1.36 -2.02
N SER A 10 -16.18 1.84 -1.65
CA SER A 10 -16.59 1.97 -0.24
C SER A 10 -16.62 0.63 0.48
N GLN A 11 -17.11 -0.44 -0.17
CA GLN A 11 -17.09 -1.79 0.40
C GLN A 11 -15.67 -2.33 0.61
N LEU A 12 -14.76 -2.10 -0.34
CA LEU A 12 -13.35 -2.45 -0.19
C LEU A 12 -12.68 -1.64 0.93
N LEU A 13 -13.07 -0.37 1.09
CA LEU A 13 -12.52 0.50 2.12
C LEU A 13 -12.93 0.04 3.52
N ASP A 14 -14.21 -0.34 3.67
CA ASP A 14 -14.74 -0.84 4.93
C ASP A 14 -14.12 -2.18 5.32
N SER A 15 -13.81 -3.04 4.34
CA SER A 15 -13.17 -4.33 4.56
C SER A 15 -11.65 -4.27 4.70
N ALA A 16 -10.99 -3.16 4.31
CA ALA A 16 -9.54 -3.00 4.44
C ALA A 16 -9.12 -3.05 5.93
N PRO A 17 -8.32 -4.04 6.34
CA PRO A 17 -8.00 -4.23 7.74
C PRO A 17 -7.00 -3.18 8.23
N THR A 18 -7.04 -2.88 9.53
CA THR A 18 -6.01 -2.10 10.22
C THR A 18 -5.13 -3.06 11.01
N LEU A 19 -3.88 -3.22 10.60
CA LEU A 19 -2.99 -4.26 11.12
C LEU A 19 -1.68 -3.69 11.65
N GLY A 20 -1.19 -4.30 12.72
CA GLY A 20 0.07 -3.89 13.35
C GLY A 20 0.04 -2.42 13.76
N ARG A 21 0.98 -1.64 13.23
CA ARG A 21 1.02 -0.18 13.42
C ARG A 21 0.35 0.60 12.29
N GLU A 22 -0.06 -0.07 11.22
CA GLU A 22 -0.76 0.57 10.11
C GLU A 22 -2.21 0.86 10.52
N ARG A 23 -2.58 2.14 10.46
CA ARG A 23 -3.89 2.62 10.90
C ARG A 23 -4.56 3.43 9.81
N ARG A 24 -5.89 3.32 9.76
CA ARG A 24 -6.76 4.23 9.00
C ARG A 24 -6.38 5.67 9.36
N GLN A 25 -6.06 6.44 8.33
CA GLN A 25 -5.90 7.89 8.45
C GLN A 25 -7.20 8.58 8.02
N ASN A 26 -7.44 9.77 8.59
CA ASN A 26 -8.48 10.64 8.07
C ASN A 26 -7.98 11.24 6.76
N LEU A 27 -8.54 10.76 5.65
CA LEU A 27 -8.24 11.24 4.31
C LEU A 27 -9.21 12.37 3.95
N ASP A 28 -8.68 13.39 3.29
CA ASP A 28 -9.51 14.28 2.49
C ASP A 28 -9.87 13.54 1.19
N TRP A 29 -11.14 13.13 1.08
CA TRP A 29 -11.63 12.31 -0.02
C TRP A 29 -11.74 13.08 -1.34
N ASP A 30 -11.89 14.41 -1.28
CA ASP A 30 -11.88 15.25 -2.47
C ASP A 30 -10.45 15.30 -3.03
N VAL A 31 -9.45 15.52 -2.17
CA VAL A 31 -8.04 15.50 -2.58
C VAL A 31 -7.60 14.10 -3.04
N TYR A 32 -8.10 13.04 -2.41
CA TYR A 32 -7.84 11.66 -2.85
C TYR A 32 -8.45 11.40 -4.24
N GLY A 33 -9.67 11.86 -4.48
CA GLY A 33 -10.34 11.74 -5.77
C GLY A 33 -9.68 12.57 -6.87
N GLU A 34 -9.16 13.76 -6.56
CA GLU A 34 -8.31 14.54 -7.46
C GLU A 34 -7.03 13.77 -7.80
N ALA A 35 -6.32 13.26 -6.80
CA ALA A 35 -5.09 12.50 -7.00
C ALA A 35 -5.28 11.26 -7.87
N LEU A 36 -6.38 10.51 -7.67
CA LEU A 36 -6.72 9.35 -8.52
C LEU A 36 -6.93 9.76 -9.98
N ASN A 37 -7.66 10.85 -10.19
CA ASN A 37 -7.93 11.37 -11.53
C ASN A 37 -6.65 11.87 -12.20
N ASP A 38 -5.80 12.58 -11.46
CA ASP A 38 -4.49 13.04 -11.94
C ASP A 38 -3.57 11.87 -12.32
N ALA A 39 -3.67 10.75 -11.59
CA ALA A 39 -2.90 9.53 -11.84
C ALA A 39 -3.49 8.63 -12.95
N GLY A 40 -4.68 8.96 -13.47
CA GLY A 40 -5.32 8.19 -14.55
C GLY A 40 -5.95 6.87 -14.13
N PHE A 41 -6.24 6.66 -12.83
CA PHE A 41 -6.92 5.45 -12.35
C PHE A 41 -8.44 5.61 -12.31
N SER A 42 -9.16 4.57 -12.73
CA SER A 42 -10.61 4.50 -12.63
C SER A 42 -11.06 3.70 -11.41
N LEU A 43 -12.00 4.25 -10.64
CA LEU A 43 -12.61 3.55 -9.50
C LEU A 43 -13.36 2.27 -9.89
N THR A 44 -13.66 2.04 -11.18
CA THR A 44 -14.27 0.79 -11.65
C THR A 44 -13.27 -0.36 -11.69
N ASP A 45 -11.98 -0.06 -11.76
CA ASP A 45 -10.90 -1.04 -11.90
C ASP A 45 -10.22 -1.37 -10.59
N VAL A 46 -10.69 -0.79 -9.47
CA VAL A 46 -10.14 -1.08 -8.14
C VAL A 46 -10.43 -2.54 -7.79
N ARG A 47 -9.37 -3.28 -7.45
CA ARG A 47 -9.44 -4.70 -7.11
C ARG A 47 -9.29 -4.92 -5.62
N THR A 48 -8.47 -4.10 -4.98
CA THR A 48 -8.38 -4.13 -3.52
C THR A 48 -7.82 -2.85 -2.92
N LEU A 49 -8.10 -2.64 -1.64
CA LEU A 49 -7.54 -1.58 -0.83
C LEU A 49 -6.76 -2.17 0.36
N SER A 50 -5.73 -1.46 0.81
CA SER A 50 -4.98 -1.81 2.02
C SER A 50 -4.38 -0.57 2.68
N TRP A 51 -4.19 -0.63 3.99
CA TRP A 51 -3.46 0.38 4.74
C TRP A 51 -2.02 -0.09 4.91
N ALA A 52 -1.11 0.54 4.17
CA ALA A 52 0.31 0.17 4.14
C ALA A 52 1.18 1.41 3.93
N ARG A 53 2.48 1.25 4.08
CA ARG A 53 3.46 2.24 3.66
C ARG A 53 3.87 2.00 2.22
N PHE A 54 4.10 3.09 1.50
CA PHE A 54 4.79 3.06 0.22
C PHE A 54 6.19 3.67 0.36
N SER A 55 7.22 2.92 -0.04
CA SER A 55 8.61 3.32 0.03
C SER A 55 9.33 3.09 -1.30
N GLU A 56 10.12 4.08 -1.71
CA GLU A 56 11.05 4.01 -2.86
C GLU A 56 12.51 3.96 -2.39
N VAL A 57 12.71 3.87 -1.07
CA VAL A 57 14.03 3.88 -0.43
C VAL A 57 14.34 2.53 0.21
N GLY A 58 15.60 2.33 0.59
CA GLY A 58 16.07 1.12 1.27
C GLY A 58 15.22 0.78 2.50
N VAL A 59 15.02 -0.53 2.71
CA VAL A 59 14.12 -1.12 3.73
C VAL A 59 14.42 -0.63 5.15
N GLY A 60 15.67 -0.27 5.44
CA GLY A 60 16.11 0.18 6.76
C GLY A 60 15.52 1.51 7.23
N ALA A 61 14.95 2.32 6.32
CA ALA A 61 14.31 3.57 6.70
C ALA A 61 12.94 3.30 7.35
N LEU A 62 12.72 3.84 8.55
CA LEU A 62 11.38 4.03 9.08
C LEU A 62 10.81 5.29 8.43
N THR A 63 10.13 5.13 7.30
CA THR A 63 9.44 6.25 6.64
C THR A 63 8.13 6.58 7.36
N GLU A 64 7.69 7.84 7.27
CA GLU A 64 6.50 8.32 7.96
C GLU A 64 5.20 7.85 7.28
N GLY A 65 4.25 7.40 8.11
CA GLY A 65 2.81 7.38 7.82
C GLY A 65 2.28 6.20 7.02
N THR A 66 1.18 5.61 7.50
CA THR A 66 0.34 4.66 6.74
C THR A 66 -0.49 5.41 5.70
N SER A 67 -0.46 4.98 4.46
CA SER A 67 -1.30 5.50 3.39
C SER A 67 -2.39 4.51 3.01
N LEU A 68 -3.42 5.00 2.33
CA LEU A 68 -4.35 4.10 1.65
C LEU A 68 -3.74 3.72 0.31
N ILE A 69 -3.50 2.43 0.15
CA ILE A 69 -3.06 1.80 -1.09
C ILE A 69 -4.28 1.26 -1.79
N ALA A 70 -4.38 1.55 -3.09
CA ALA A 70 -5.36 0.98 -3.98
C ALA A 70 -4.65 0.21 -5.10
N VAL A 71 -5.05 -1.05 -5.29
CA VAL A 71 -4.58 -1.88 -6.40
C VAL A 71 -5.67 -1.87 -7.47
N PHE A 72 -5.28 -1.48 -8.68
CA PHE A 72 -6.11 -1.42 -9.87
C PHE A 72 -5.63 -2.47 -10.88
N ASN A 73 -6.45 -2.74 -11.91
CA ASN A 73 -6.08 -3.66 -13.01
C ASN A 73 -4.77 -3.26 -13.73
N ASN A 74 -4.42 -1.98 -13.75
CA ASN A 74 -3.26 -1.45 -14.48
C ASN A 74 -2.13 -0.94 -13.57
N GLY A 75 -2.26 -1.04 -12.24
CA GLY A 75 -1.22 -0.52 -11.36
C GLY A 75 -1.63 -0.35 -9.91
N ILE A 76 -0.77 0.31 -9.17
CA ILE A 76 -0.94 0.60 -7.74
C ILE A 76 -0.94 2.11 -7.56
N PHE A 77 -1.80 2.59 -6.69
CA PHE A 77 -1.91 3.99 -6.30
C PHE A 77 -1.80 4.12 -4.78
N GLU A 78 -1.07 5.14 -4.34
CA GLU A 78 -0.92 5.49 -2.93
C GLU A 78 -1.27 6.96 -2.72
N SER A 79 -2.11 7.25 -1.72
CA SER A 79 -2.30 8.62 -1.28
C SER A 79 -2.65 8.75 0.20
N LEU A 80 -2.22 9.87 0.77
CA LEU A 80 -2.59 10.34 2.11
C LEU A 80 -3.77 11.32 2.10
N GLY A 81 -4.37 11.59 0.93
CA GLY A 81 -5.42 12.61 0.81
C GLY A 81 -4.92 13.99 1.23
N LYS A 82 -3.68 14.33 0.88
CA LYS A 82 -3.04 15.60 1.26
C LYS A 82 -2.50 16.31 0.03
N ARG A 83 -2.36 17.63 0.14
CA ARG A 83 -1.71 18.46 -0.88
C ARG A 83 -0.25 18.69 -0.54
N ARG A 84 0.59 18.87 -1.57
CA ARG A 84 1.97 19.37 -1.41
C ARG A 84 1.91 20.82 -0.93
N LEU A 85 2.74 21.17 0.07
CA LEU A 85 2.72 22.49 0.72
C LEU A 85 2.95 23.65 -0.27
N MET A 86 3.86 23.49 -1.23
CA MET A 86 4.24 24.56 -2.18
C MET A 86 3.33 24.63 -3.40
N SER A 87 3.05 23.51 -4.08
CA SER A 87 2.29 23.50 -5.33
C SER A 87 0.78 23.41 -5.13
N ARG A 88 0.31 23.07 -3.92
CA ARG A 88 -1.09 22.67 -3.63
C ARG A 88 -1.62 21.50 -4.49
N SER A 89 -0.77 20.88 -5.30
CA SER A 89 -1.14 19.69 -6.05
C SER A 89 -1.37 18.52 -5.08
N PRO A 90 -2.28 17.57 -5.40
CA PRO A 90 -2.42 16.36 -4.61
C PRO A 90 -1.08 15.62 -4.48
N LYS A 91 -0.83 15.02 -3.31
CA LYS A 91 0.34 14.19 -3.04
C LYS A 91 -0.08 12.73 -3.15
N TYR A 92 0.47 12.05 -4.15
CA TYR A 92 0.28 10.63 -4.38
C TYR A 92 1.55 10.01 -4.97
N ARG A 93 1.57 8.68 -5.01
CA ARG A 93 2.51 7.88 -5.79
C ARG A 93 1.73 6.83 -6.57
N ALA A 94 2.34 6.34 -7.65
CA ALA A 94 1.75 5.29 -8.46
C ALA A 94 2.85 4.38 -9.03
N ILE A 95 2.51 3.11 -9.20
CA ILE A 95 3.29 2.14 -9.97
C ILE A 95 2.40 1.69 -11.11
N ASP A 96 2.85 1.89 -12.34
CA ASP A 96 2.21 1.34 -13.53
C ASP A 96 2.71 -0.09 -13.77
N PHE A 97 1.80 -1.05 -13.90
CA PHE A 97 2.19 -2.45 -14.13
C PHE A 97 2.90 -2.66 -15.46
N GLU A 98 2.71 -1.79 -16.47
CA GLU A 98 3.48 -1.86 -17.71
C GLU A 98 4.99 -1.64 -17.49
N GLN A 99 5.36 -0.95 -16.40
CA GLN A 99 6.75 -0.68 -16.04
C GLN A 99 7.38 -1.79 -15.20
N VAL A 100 6.56 -2.70 -14.65
CA VAL A 100 7.00 -3.76 -13.74
C VAL A 100 7.52 -4.95 -14.55
N ALA A 101 8.82 -5.21 -14.42
CA ALA A 101 9.46 -6.40 -14.97
C ALA A 101 9.42 -7.60 -14.01
N GLY A 102 9.24 -7.35 -12.71
CA GLY A 102 9.10 -8.40 -11.70
C GLY A 102 8.60 -7.84 -10.37
N TYR A 103 7.96 -8.68 -9.57
CA TYR A 103 7.55 -8.36 -8.22
C TYR A 103 7.55 -9.61 -7.34
N GLY A 104 7.58 -9.44 -6.03
CA GLY A 104 7.58 -10.56 -5.10
C GLY A 104 7.50 -10.13 -3.65
N ASP A 105 7.23 -11.09 -2.77
CA ASP A 105 7.29 -10.89 -1.34
C ASP A 105 8.73 -10.75 -0.85
N VAL A 106 8.93 -9.84 0.10
CA VAL A 106 10.21 -9.68 0.79
C VAL A 106 9.95 -9.43 2.27
N ASP A 107 10.54 -10.27 3.11
CA ASP A 107 10.39 -10.17 4.56
C ASP A 107 11.67 -9.66 5.21
N HIS A 108 11.53 -8.65 6.06
CA HIS A 108 12.65 -8.09 6.80
C HIS A 108 12.36 -8.11 8.29
N VAL A 109 13.19 -8.85 9.01
CA VAL A 109 13.12 -8.98 10.46
C VAL A 109 14.30 -8.24 11.08
N VAL A 110 14.02 -7.15 11.78
CA VAL A 110 15.00 -6.43 12.60
C VAL A 110 14.92 -6.98 14.02
N GLU A 111 15.60 -8.11 14.24
CA GLU A 111 15.48 -8.91 15.48
C GLU A 111 15.73 -8.10 16.74
N HIS A 112 16.77 -7.25 16.75
CA HIS A 112 17.14 -6.44 17.92
C HIS A 112 16.02 -5.47 18.35
N HIS A 113 15.25 -4.97 17.39
CA HIS A 113 14.11 -4.07 17.64
C HIS A 113 12.75 -4.79 17.62
N ARG A 114 12.76 -6.12 17.36
CA ARG A 114 11.58 -6.95 17.14
C ARG A 114 10.64 -6.34 16.10
N ILE A 115 11.17 -5.71 15.06
CA ILE A 115 10.35 -5.14 13.99
C ILE A 115 10.29 -6.16 12.87
N PHE A 116 9.08 -6.56 12.49
CA PHE A 116 8.83 -7.44 11.35
C PHE A 116 8.17 -6.58 10.27
N LYS A 117 8.80 -6.53 9.10
CA LYS A 117 8.30 -5.85 7.91
C LYS A 117 7.99 -6.91 6.86
N TYR A 118 6.76 -6.90 6.39
CA TYR A 118 6.24 -7.76 5.34
C TYR A 118 6.02 -6.88 4.13
N CYS A 119 6.66 -7.20 3.01
CA CYS A 119 6.70 -6.30 1.88
C CYS A 119 6.33 -6.98 0.57
N ILE A 120 5.88 -6.17 -0.38
CA ILE A 120 5.86 -6.52 -1.80
C ILE A 120 6.77 -5.51 -2.50
N GLU A 121 7.80 -6.00 -3.18
CA GLU A 121 8.71 -5.16 -3.97
C GLU A 121 8.35 -5.23 -5.44
N PHE A 122 8.42 -4.08 -6.11
CA PHE A 122 8.18 -3.94 -7.55
C PHE A 122 9.48 -3.50 -8.20
N GLN A 123 9.90 -4.25 -9.22
CA GLN A 123 11.13 -4.04 -9.95
C GLN A 123 10.83 -3.77 -11.42
N GLY A 124 11.51 -2.78 -11.98
CA GLY A 124 11.52 -2.49 -13.40
C GLY A 124 12.64 -3.21 -14.13
N ALA A 125 12.82 -2.90 -15.41
CA ALA A 125 13.90 -3.44 -16.22
C ALA A 125 15.27 -3.22 -15.55
N GLY A 126 16.12 -4.25 -15.58
CA GLY A 126 17.44 -4.21 -14.93
C GLY A 126 17.40 -4.25 -13.40
N SER A 127 16.31 -4.73 -12.80
CA SER A 127 16.13 -4.87 -11.35
C SER A 127 16.15 -3.53 -10.59
N ILE A 128 15.73 -2.45 -11.25
CA ILE A 128 15.56 -1.13 -10.61
C ILE A 128 14.33 -1.20 -9.69
N LEU A 129 14.47 -0.83 -8.41
CA LEU A 129 13.35 -0.74 -7.49
C LEU A 129 12.42 0.40 -7.91
N LEU A 130 11.18 0.06 -8.29
CA LEU A 130 10.12 1.03 -8.60
C LEU A 130 9.36 1.46 -7.34
N GLY A 131 9.26 0.55 -6.37
CA GLY A 131 8.62 0.84 -5.09
C GLY A 131 8.40 -0.41 -4.27
N ARG A 132 7.97 -0.19 -3.03
CA ARG A 132 7.68 -1.23 -2.05
C ARG A 132 6.41 -0.88 -1.29
N LEU A 133 5.48 -1.84 -1.23
CA LEU A 133 4.42 -1.83 -0.22
C LEU A 133 4.95 -2.50 1.03
N GLU A 134 4.81 -1.86 2.19
CA GLU A 134 5.34 -2.34 3.48
C GLU A 134 4.22 -2.33 4.53
N TRP A 135 4.02 -3.48 5.16
CA TRP A 135 3.24 -3.62 6.38
C TRP A 135 4.17 -4.01 7.53
N HIS A 136 4.09 -3.30 8.66
CA HIS A 136 4.98 -3.58 9.78
C HIS A 136 4.24 -3.81 11.11
N VAL A 137 4.82 -4.71 11.89
CA VAL A 137 4.44 -4.99 13.26
C VAL A 137 5.67 -4.88 14.16
N GLN A 138 5.49 -4.25 15.31
CA GLN A 138 6.51 -4.23 16.34
C GLN A 138 6.16 -5.27 17.40
N GLY A 139 7.07 -6.20 17.62
CA GLY A 139 6.92 -7.22 18.64
C GLY A 139 6.93 -6.64 20.04
N LYS A 140 6.02 -7.14 20.85
CA LYS A 140 5.88 -6.70 22.25
C LYS A 140 7.06 -7.26 23.06
N ARG A 141 7.53 -6.46 24.04
CA ARG A 141 8.58 -6.91 24.97
C ARG A 141 8.06 -8.03 25.88
N PHE A 142 6.77 -7.94 26.25
CA PHE A 142 6.02 -8.90 27.05
C PHE A 142 4.71 -9.24 26.34
N GLY A 143 4.33 -10.52 26.30
CA GLY A 143 3.09 -11.00 25.65
C GLY A 143 3.32 -11.67 24.28
N ASP A 144 2.33 -12.48 23.86
CA ASP A 144 2.32 -13.16 22.56
C ASP A 144 1.74 -12.22 21.49
N ASN A 145 2.50 -11.98 20.42
CA ASN A 145 2.13 -11.14 19.27
C ASN A 145 2.08 -11.95 17.96
N ARG A 146 2.14 -13.29 18.02
CA ARG A 146 2.13 -14.15 16.83
C ARG A 146 0.90 -13.92 15.96
N GLN A 147 -0.27 -13.67 16.57
CA GLN A 147 -1.49 -13.39 15.82
C GLN A 147 -1.40 -12.10 15.01
N GLU A 148 -0.85 -11.02 15.60
CA GLU A 148 -0.63 -9.75 14.89
C GLU A 148 0.39 -9.94 13.76
N ILE A 149 1.49 -10.65 14.03
CA ILE A 149 2.51 -11.01 13.03
C ILE A 149 1.89 -11.76 11.85
N MET A 150 1.13 -12.83 12.13
CA MET A 150 0.49 -13.65 11.11
C MET A 150 -0.56 -12.85 10.33
N ALA A 151 -1.31 -11.98 10.99
CA ALA A 151 -2.30 -11.13 10.32
C ALA A 151 -1.63 -10.14 9.37
N THR A 152 -0.52 -9.51 9.77
CA THR A 152 0.25 -8.59 8.92
C THR A 152 0.83 -9.31 7.70
N ALA A 153 1.41 -10.50 7.86
CA ALA A 153 1.89 -11.31 6.74
C ALA A 153 0.75 -11.72 5.79
N ARG A 154 -0.40 -12.15 6.33
CA ARG A 154 -1.58 -12.51 5.53
C ARG A 154 -2.14 -11.35 4.72
N GLU A 155 -2.02 -10.12 5.21
CA GLU A 155 -2.46 -8.95 4.45
C GLU A 155 -1.55 -8.67 3.25
N ARG A 156 -0.23 -8.78 3.43
CA ARG A 156 0.72 -8.78 2.30
C ARG A 156 0.31 -9.85 1.29
N ASP A 157 0.08 -11.08 1.74
CA ASP A 157 -0.29 -12.21 0.85
C ASP A 157 -1.60 -11.98 0.13
N ARG A 158 -2.59 -11.41 0.80
CA ARG A 158 -3.89 -11.08 0.21
C ARG A 158 -3.73 -10.06 -0.91
N VAL A 159 -2.93 -9.02 -0.69
CA VAL A 159 -2.65 -8.00 -1.71
C VAL A 159 -1.82 -8.59 -2.86
N LEU A 160 -0.80 -9.41 -2.56
CA LEU A 160 0.01 -10.08 -3.57
C LEU A 160 -0.82 -11.05 -4.43
N SER A 161 -1.76 -11.80 -3.83
CA SER A 161 -2.68 -12.67 -4.55
C SER A 161 -3.52 -11.89 -5.57
N VAL A 162 -4.02 -10.71 -5.20
CA VAL A 162 -4.76 -9.85 -6.13
C VAL A 162 -3.87 -9.37 -7.29
N ILE A 163 -2.60 -9.06 -7.02
CA ILE A 163 -1.63 -8.65 -8.06
C ILE A 163 -1.31 -9.81 -9.01
N ASN A 164 -1.14 -11.03 -8.49
CA ASN A 164 -0.96 -12.25 -9.27
C ASN A 164 -2.14 -12.48 -10.23
N GLU A 165 -3.38 -12.41 -9.70
CA GLU A 165 -4.62 -12.55 -10.49
C GLU A 165 -4.70 -11.55 -11.65
N ILE A 166 -4.25 -10.30 -11.43
CA ILE A 166 -4.26 -9.25 -12.45
C ILE A 166 -3.19 -9.50 -13.51
N SER A 167 -2.00 -9.94 -13.08
CA SER A 167 -0.83 -10.11 -13.94
C SER A 167 -0.83 -11.44 -14.71
N GLY A 168 -1.76 -12.36 -14.40
CA GLY A 168 -1.87 -13.67 -15.03
C GLY A 168 -0.83 -14.69 -14.55
N ASN A 169 -0.28 -14.50 -13.34
CA ASN A 169 0.64 -15.42 -12.67
C ASN A 169 -0.06 -16.26 -11.59
#